data_AF-A0A816XTP5-F1
#
_entry.id   AF-A0A816XTP5-F1
#
_cell.length_a   1.000
_cell.length_b   1.000
_cell.length_c   1.000
_cell.angle_alpha   90.00
_cell.angle_beta   90.00
_cell.angle_gamma   90.00
#
_symmetry.space_group_name_H-M   'P 1'
#
loop_
_entity.id
_entity.type
_entity.pdbx_description
1 polymer ?
#
loop_
_entity_poly.entity_id
_entity_poly.type
_entity_poly.pdbx_seq_one_letter_code
_entity_poly.pdbx_strand_id
1 'polypeptide(L)'
;MIAGIVNDVCETVSGLQSVKETENAEEKELYFGISTGKGLTKFKCKSKADKQTWVDSIRNLLHRVTAVETINTSLETTNIGDST
;
A
#
# COMPACT_ATOMS: atom_id res chain seq x y z
N MET A 1 -3.17 -7.48 -15.00
CA MET A 1 -2.81 -6.60 -13.88
C MET A 1 -3.96 -5.64 -13.68
N ILE A 2 -4.79 -5.83 -12.65
CA ILE A 2 -5.65 -4.73 -12.21
C ILE A 2 -4.64 -3.68 -11.75
N ALA A 3 -4.49 -2.61 -12.52
CA ALA A 3 -3.70 -1.47 -12.10
C ALA A 3 -4.45 -0.82 -10.93
N GLY A 4 -4.31 -1.40 -9.74
CA GLY A 4 -4.79 -0.83 -8.51
C GLY A 4 -4.20 0.57 -8.41
N ILE A 5 -5.03 1.55 -8.08
CA ILE A 5 -4.55 2.93 -7.89
C ILE A 5 -3.48 2.96 -6.79
N VAL A 6 -3.53 2.01 -5.85
CA VAL A 6 -2.57 1.82 -4.77
C VAL A 6 -1.61 0.67 -5.09
N ASN A 7 -0.31 0.97 -5.02
CA ASN A 7 0.79 0.04 -5.26
C ASN A 7 1.35 -0.50 -3.94
N ASP A 8 1.43 0.32 -2.89
CA ASP A 8 2.03 -0.06 -1.60
C ASP A 8 1.57 0.86 -0.45
N VAL A 9 1.85 0.44 0.79
CA VAL A 9 1.64 1.20 2.03
C VAL A 9 2.95 1.34 2.82
N CYS A 10 3.35 2.58 3.09
CA CYS A 10 4.58 2.89 3.82
C CYS A 10 4.28 3.24 5.27
N GLU A 11 4.84 2.48 6.20
CA GLU A 11 4.70 2.71 7.64
C GLU A 11 5.59 3.86 8.13
N THR A 12 6.79 3.97 7.58
CA THR A 12 7.70 5.09 7.84
C THR A 12 7.72 6.00 6.62
N VAL A 13 7.15 7.20 6.74
CA VAL A 13 7.20 8.19 5.67
C VAL A 13 8.39 9.12 5.90
N SER A 14 9.59 8.58 5.70
CA SER A 14 10.83 9.35 5.75
C SER A 14 11.06 10.00 4.39
N GLY A 15 10.85 11.31 4.29
CA GLY A 15 11.09 12.05 3.05
C GLY A 15 9.95 12.99 2.68
N LEU A 16 9.98 14.20 3.23
CA LEU A 16 9.99 15.45 2.46
C LEU A 16 10.38 16.51 3.48
N GLN A 17 11.59 17.06 3.38
CA GLN A 17 11.92 18.28 4.10
C GLN A 17 11.08 19.42 3.49
N SER A 18 9.83 19.57 3.94
CA SER A 18 9.07 20.80 3.71
C SER A 18 9.16 21.64 4.99
N VAL A 19 10.20 22.46 5.04
CA VAL A 19 10.21 23.83 5.58
C VAL A 19 9.28 24.05 6.78
N LYS A 20 9.64 23.46 7.93
CA LYS A 20 9.42 23.96 9.31
C LYS A 20 9.82 22.84 10.27
N GLU A 21 10.98 23.00 10.89
CA GLU A 21 11.61 22.09 11.84
C GLU A 21 10.88 22.05 13.19
N THR A 22 9.56 21.85 13.19
CA THR A 22 8.74 21.87 14.43
C THR A 22 7.65 20.80 14.48
N GLU A 23 7.71 19.77 13.63
CA GLU A 23 6.96 18.53 13.91
C GLU A 23 7.87 17.60 14.73
N ASN A 24 7.54 17.44 16.02
CA ASN A 24 8.22 16.53 16.93
C ASN A 24 8.26 15.11 16.34
N ALA A 25 9.28 14.31 16.70
CA ALA A 25 9.42 12.92 16.25
C ALA A 25 8.13 12.10 16.50
N GLU A 26 7.43 12.39 17.60
CA GLU A 26 6.14 11.79 17.93
C GLU A 26 5.02 12.10 16.93
N GLU A 27 4.99 13.30 16.34
CA GLU A 27 3.99 13.63 15.31
C GLU A 27 4.26 12.87 14.02
N LYS A 28 5.54 12.69 13.64
CA LYS A 28 5.91 11.91 12.45
C LYS A 28 5.46 10.45 12.56
N GLU A 29 5.46 9.90 13.77
CA GLU A 29 5.00 8.54 14.03
C GLU A 29 3.49 8.35 13.83
N LEU A 30 2.71 9.43 13.73
CA LEU A 30 1.27 9.37 13.44
C LEU A 30 0.95 9.32 11.95
N TYR A 31 1.94 9.45 11.06
CA TYR A 31 1.70 9.42 9.63
C TYR A 31 2.00 8.04 9.02
N PHE A 32 1.22 7.68 8.01
CA PHE A 32 1.54 6.62 7.05
C PHE A 32 1.42 7.16 5.61
N GLY A 33 1.95 6.42 4.65
CA GLY A 33 1.95 6.80 3.25
C GLY A 33 1.27 5.74 2.38
N ILE A 34 0.59 6.17 1.33
CA ILE A 34 0.07 5.30 0.27
C ILE A 34 0.83 5.62 -1.01
N SER A 35 1.52 4.62 -1.54
CA SER A 35 2.21 4.71 -2.82
C SER A 35 1.23 4.40 -3.94
N THR A 36 1.20 5.25 -4.95
CA THR A 36 0.39 5.10 -6.16
C THR A 36 1.30 5.28 -7.37
N GLY A 37 0.84 4.93 -8.57
CA GLY A 37 1.54 5.28 -9.81
C GLY A 37 1.78 6.79 -10.01
N LYS A 38 1.12 7.66 -9.23
CA LYS A 38 1.28 9.13 -9.25
C LYS A 38 2.21 9.66 -8.15
N GLY A 39 2.73 8.80 -7.28
CA GLY A 39 3.58 9.17 -6.15
C GLY A 39 2.98 8.79 -4.79
N LEU A 40 3.57 9.35 -3.73
CA LEU A 40 3.29 9.03 -2.33
C LEU A 40 2.37 10.08 -1.69
N THR A 41 1.21 9.65 -1.21
CA THR A 41 0.27 10.50 -0.45
C THR A 41 0.38 10.18 1.04
N LYS A 42 0.54 11.21 1.89
CA LYS A 42 0.67 11.07 3.35
C LYS A 42 -0.68 11.26 4.05
N PHE A 43 -0.93 10.46 5.08
CA PHE A 43 -2.14 10.54 5.90
C PHE A 43 -1.76 10.64 7.37
N LYS A 44 -2.37 11.58 8.10
CA LYS A 44 -2.20 11.73 9.56
C LYS A 44 -3.25 10.91 10.30
N CYS A 45 -2.84 10.15 11.30
CA CYS A 45 -3.73 9.40 12.19
C CYS A 45 -3.94 10.11 13.52
N LYS A 46 -5.02 9.73 14.22
CA LYS A 46 -5.33 10.24 15.57
C LYS A 46 -4.41 9.63 16.63
N SER A 47 -3.94 8.40 16.41
CA SER A 47 -3.03 7.68 17.30
C SER A 47 -2.11 6.71 16.53
N LYS A 48 -1.06 6.21 17.18
CA LYS A 48 -0.18 5.16 16.62
C LYS A 48 -0.94 3.85 16.36
N ALA A 49 -1.91 3.52 17.22
CA ALA A 49 -2.74 2.33 17.06
C ALA A 49 -3.66 2.45 15.84
N ASP A 50 -4.25 3.62 15.61
CA ASP A 50 -5.04 3.88 14.40
C ASP A 50 -4.19 3.77 13.14
N LYS A 51 -2.96 4.33 13.19
CA LYS A 51 -1.99 4.18 12.10
C LYS A 51 -1.74 2.72 11.77
N GLN A 52 -1.42 1.90 12.77
CA GLN A 52 -1.12 0.49 12.54
C GLN A 52 -2.33 -0.25 11.96
N THR A 53 -3.53 0.05 12.46
CA THR A 53 -4.78 -0.52 11.94
C THR A 53 -4.96 -0.21 10.45
N TRP A 54 -4.67 1.02 10.02
CA TRP A 54 -4.72 1.41 8.61
C TRP A 54 -3.66 0.68 7.78
N VAL A 55 -2.41 0.68 8.25
CA VAL A 55 -1.28 0.04 7.56
C VAL A 55 -1.54 -1.45 7.35
N ASP A 56 -1.97 -2.16 8.39
CA ASP A 56 -2.23 -3.60 8.33
C ASP A 56 -3.43 -3.92 7.43
N SER A 57 -4.50 -3.13 7.52
CA SER A 57 -5.69 -3.32 6.69
C SER A 57 -5.40 -3.13 5.21
N ILE A 58 -4.63 -2.10 4.85
CA ILE A 58 -4.24 -1.84 3.45
C ILE A 58 -3.29 -2.93 2.96
N ARG A 59 -2.29 -3.31 3.76
CA ARG A 59 -1.34 -4.39 3.40
C ARG A 59 -2.06 -5.72 3.17
N ASN A 60 -3.01 -6.06 4.04
CA ASN A 60 -3.84 -7.25 3.88
C ASN A 60 -4.69 -7.19 2.61
N LEU A 61 -5.29 -6.04 2.31
CA LEU A 61 -6.05 -5.86 1.07
C LEU A 61 -5.17 -6.06 -0.17
N LEU A 62 -3.99 -5.44 -0.21
CA LEU A 62 -3.03 -5.59 -1.31
C LEU A 62 -2.62 -7.05 -1.48
N HIS A 63 -2.26 -7.73 -0.39
CA HIS A 63 -1.90 -9.14 -0.42
C HIS A 63 -3.02 -10.03 -1.00
N ARG A 64 -4.27 -9.79 -0.58
CA ARG A 64 -5.44 -10.54 -1.09
C ARG A 64 -5.67 -10.30 -2.57
N VAL A 65 -5.55 -9.06 -3.04
CA VAL A 65 -5.71 -8.73 -4.46
C VAL A 65 -4.61 -9.39 -5.29
N THR A 66 -3.35 -9.30 -4.88
CA THR A 66 -2.23 -9.95 -5.56
C THR A 66 -2.36 -11.47 -5.61
N ALA A 67 -2.85 -12.09 -4.52
CA ALA A 67 -3.10 -13.54 -4.50
C ALA A 67 -4.17 -13.94 -5.53
N VAL A 68 -5.28 -13.19 -5.62
CA VAL A 68 -6.34 -13.43 -6.63
C VAL A 68 -5.80 -13.26 -8.04
N GLU A 69 -4.98 -12.23 -8.32
CA GLU A 69 -4.35 -12.05 -9.63
C GLU A 69 -3.43 -13.21 -10.02
N THR A 70 -2.67 -13.72 -9.05
CA THR A 70 -1.76 -14.85 -9.25
C THR A 70 -2.55 -16.11 -9.62
N ILE A 71 -3.66 -16.37 -8.92
CA ILE A 71 -4.56 -17.49 -9.22
C ILE A 71 -5.14 -17.35 -10.63
N ASN A 72 -5.68 -16.18 -10.97
CA ASN A 72 -6.29 -15.96 -12.29
C ASN A 72 -5.28 -16.15 -13.43
N THR A 73 -4.07 -15.60 -13.29
CA THR A 73 -3.01 -15.74 -14.30
C THR A 73 -2.61 -17.20 -14.47
N SER A 74 -2.49 -17.96 -13.36
CA SER A 74 -2.20 -19.39 -13.40
C SER A 74 -3.28 -20.19 -14.14
N LEU A 75 -4.55 -19.91 -13.86
CA LEU A 75 -5.69 -20.55 -14.53
C LEU A 75 -5.73 -20.26 -16.04
N GLU A 76 -5.43 -19.03 -16.44
CA GLU A 76 -5.33 -18.65 -17.86
C GLU A 76 -4.23 -19.43 -18.59
N THR A 77 -3.05 -19.61 -17.96
CA THR A 77 -1.95 -20.37 -18.57
C THR A 77 -2.18 -21.88 -18.61
N THR A 78 -3.04 -22.42 -17.75
CA THR A 78 -3.31 -23.86 -17.69
C THR A 78 -4.33 -24.30 -18.75
N ASN A 79 -5.11 -23.38 -19.31
CA ASN A 79 -6.16 -23.67 -20.30
C ASN A 79 -5.64 -23.84 -21.75
N ILE A 80 -4.34 -24.13 -21.93
CA ILE A 80 -3.68 -24.38 -23.22
C ILE A 80 -3.71 -25.89 -23.58
N GLY A 81 -4.64 -26.65 -23.00
CA GLY A 81 -4.83 -28.08 -23.26
C GLY A 81 -5.95 -28.35 -24.27
N ASP A 82 -5.54 -28.79 -25.46
CA ASP A 82 -6.29 -29.50 -26.51
C ASP A 82 -7.40 -28.78 -27.29
N SER A 83 -7.01 -28.26 -28.45
CA SER A 83 -7.81 -28.38 -29.68
C SER A 83 -6.85 -28.75 -30.81
N THR A 84 -6.75 -30.07 -31.05
CA THR A 84 -6.21 -30.66 -32.29
C THR A 84 -7.29 -30.64 -33.37
#